data_AF-A0A514ED57-F1
#
_entry.id   AF-A0A514ED57-F1
#
_cell.length_a   1.000
_cell.length_b   1.000
_cell.length_c   1.000
_cell.angle_alpha   90.00
_cell.angle_beta   90.00
_cell.angle_gamma   90.00
#
_symmetry.space_group_name_H-M   'P 1'
#
loop_
_entity.id
_entity.type
_entity.pdbx_description
1 polymer ?
#
loop_
_entity_poly.entity_id
_entity_poly.type
_entity_poly.pdbx_seq_one_letter_code
_entity_poly.pdbx_strand_id
1 'polypeptide(L)'
;MKNTLRVLLIASLAMGFTACKKEEAAAPAADAQTALVAPSKDDDAGWKKYLQEVALQNMGNITNSPFLYYLPPESDADFQAKYDRQVESATTAIGRGIQPGNMLAFGSSASAKMADLIAAAFAKVEPNTMKGVRVVYIGSAADSARVQSVIQPTGAEYIFVEAK
;
A
#
# COMPACT_ATOMS: atom_id res chain seq x y z
N MET A 1 36.17 46.86 -20.25
CA MET A 1 35.92 48.31 -20.16
C MET A 1 34.42 48.51 -20.32
N LYS A 2 33.63 48.62 -19.24
CA LYS A 2 33.26 49.84 -18.47
C LYS A 2 32.59 50.92 -19.35
N ASN A 3 31.25 51.02 -19.31
CA ASN A 3 30.48 52.14 -18.72
C ASN A 3 28.98 52.06 -19.09
N THR A 4 28.04 51.84 -18.15
CA THR A 4 27.20 52.85 -17.41
C THR A 4 26.21 53.61 -18.29
N LEU A 5 24.96 53.98 -17.93
CA LEU A 5 24.19 54.01 -16.67
C LEU A 5 22.71 54.40 -17.02
N ARG A 6 21.75 53.74 -16.34
CA ARG A 6 20.40 54.13 -15.86
C ARG A 6 19.75 55.46 -16.28
N VAL A 7 18.40 55.43 -16.49
CA VAL A 7 17.31 56.17 -15.77
C VAL A 7 15.98 55.40 -16.01
N LEU A 8 15.35 54.73 -15.02
CA LEU A 8 14.11 55.10 -14.26
C LEU A 8 12.95 55.69 -15.11
N LEU A 9 11.64 55.40 -14.93
CA LEU A 9 10.84 55.47 -13.70
C LEU A 9 9.37 54.97 -14.00
N ILE A 10 8.85 54.08 -13.14
CA ILE A 10 7.50 54.03 -12.51
C ILE A 10 6.22 53.54 -13.23
N ALA A 11 5.73 52.43 -12.65
CA ALA A 11 4.38 52.04 -12.21
C ALA A 11 3.20 51.90 -13.18
N SER A 12 2.67 50.69 -13.20
CA SER A 12 1.22 50.46 -13.08
C SER A 12 0.97 49.25 -12.20
N LEU A 13 0.33 49.52 -11.08
CA LEU A 13 -0.06 48.64 -10.00
C LEU A 13 -1.32 47.86 -10.42
N ALA A 14 -1.22 46.54 -10.61
CA ALA A 14 -2.38 45.67 -10.66
C ALA A 14 -2.28 44.63 -9.54
N MET A 15 -3.06 44.87 -8.50
CA MET A 15 -3.24 43.95 -7.38
C MET A 15 -3.96 42.69 -7.87
N GLY A 16 -3.30 41.54 -7.73
CA GLY A 16 -3.88 40.21 -7.83
C GLY A 16 -3.38 39.37 -6.67
N PHE A 17 -3.92 39.57 -5.47
CA PHE A 17 -3.72 38.66 -4.35
C PHE A 17 -4.72 37.51 -4.47
N THR A 18 -4.24 36.35 -4.91
CA THR A 18 -4.76 35.06 -4.45
C THR A 18 -3.60 34.10 -4.22
N ALA A 19 -3.25 33.99 -2.93
CA ALA A 19 -2.84 32.79 -2.23
C ALA A 19 -1.71 31.90 -2.81
N CYS A 20 -0.56 31.97 -2.12
CA CYS A 20 0.43 30.92 -2.01
C CYS A 20 -0.21 29.53 -1.81
N LYS A 21 0.14 28.60 -2.69
CA LYS A 21 0.39 27.21 -2.29
C LYS A 21 1.37 26.59 -3.29
N LYS A 22 2.62 26.53 -2.83
CA LYS A 22 3.53 25.38 -2.89
C LYS A 22 3.46 24.58 -4.19
N GLU A 23 4.53 24.67 -4.98
CA GLU A 23 4.95 23.60 -5.87
C GLU A 23 4.93 22.28 -5.10
N GLU A 24 3.84 21.54 -5.28
CA GLU A 24 3.81 20.12 -5.02
C GLU A 24 4.53 19.50 -6.21
N ALA A 25 5.77 19.08 -5.96
CA ALA A 25 6.48 18.19 -6.86
C ALA A 25 5.50 17.07 -7.24
N ALA A 26 5.18 17.00 -8.52
CA ALA A 26 4.40 15.90 -9.05
C ALA A 26 5.08 14.60 -8.58
N ALA A 27 4.39 13.87 -7.70
CA ALA A 27 4.74 12.50 -7.42
C ALA A 27 4.89 11.80 -8.79
N PRO A 28 5.91 10.95 -8.97
CA PRO A 28 6.10 10.26 -10.24
C PRO A 28 4.78 9.60 -10.64
N ALA A 29 4.34 9.92 -11.85
CA ALA A 29 3.10 9.40 -12.41
C ALA A 29 3.12 7.88 -12.25
N ALA A 30 2.22 7.37 -11.41
CA ALA A 30 1.85 5.98 -11.46
C ALA A 30 1.37 5.73 -12.90
N ASP A 31 2.01 4.79 -13.59
CA ASP A 31 1.47 4.21 -14.81
C ASP A 31 -0.03 3.98 -14.59
N ALA A 32 -0.86 4.43 -15.53
CA ALA A 32 -2.30 4.35 -15.42
C ALA A 32 -2.74 2.87 -15.45
N GLN A 33 -2.61 2.20 -14.31
CA GLN A 33 -3.08 0.85 -14.07
C GLN A 33 -4.61 0.88 -14.13
N THR A 34 -5.19 -0.02 -14.92
CA THR A 34 -6.65 -0.19 -14.98
C THR A 34 -7.17 -0.42 -13.57
N ALA A 35 -7.98 0.53 -13.08
CA ALA A 35 -8.62 0.42 -11.78
C ALA A 35 -9.52 -0.83 -11.77
N LEU A 36 -9.13 -1.83 -10.99
CA LEU A 36 -9.93 -3.02 -10.75
C LEU A 36 -11.05 -2.66 -9.77
N VAL A 37 -12.24 -3.21 -10.01
CA VAL A 37 -13.40 -3.02 -9.15
C VAL A 37 -13.46 -4.17 -8.16
N ALA A 38 -13.55 -3.83 -6.88
CA ALA A 38 -13.69 -4.77 -5.78
C ALA A 38 -15.03 -5.52 -5.90
N PRO A 39 -15.02 -6.85 -5.71
CA PRO A 39 -16.24 -7.65 -5.66
C PRO A 39 -17.13 -7.30 -4.47
N SER A 40 -18.37 -7.80 -4.49
CA SER A 40 -19.27 -7.74 -3.33
C SER A 40 -18.62 -8.36 -2.09
N LYS A 41 -18.96 -7.85 -0.89
CA LYS A 41 -18.37 -8.28 0.38
C LYS A 41 -18.41 -9.81 0.58
N ASP A 42 -19.49 -10.45 0.16
CA ASP A 42 -19.73 -11.89 0.36
C ASP A 42 -19.32 -12.75 -0.86
N ASP A 43 -18.74 -12.15 -1.90
CA ASP A 43 -18.25 -12.87 -3.09
C ASP A 43 -16.83 -13.42 -2.87
N ASP A 44 -16.72 -14.51 -2.12
CA ASP A 44 -15.44 -15.19 -1.81
C ASP A 44 -14.61 -15.49 -3.07
N ALA A 45 -15.25 -16.03 -4.11
CA ALA A 45 -14.57 -16.39 -5.36
C ALA A 45 -14.07 -15.15 -6.11
N GLY A 46 -14.91 -14.12 -6.20
CA GLY A 46 -14.53 -12.84 -6.78
C GLY A 46 -13.34 -12.23 -6.05
N TRP A 47 -13.35 -12.23 -4.71
CA TRP A 47 -12.29 -11.62 -3.91
C TRP A 47 -10.93 -12.33 -4.06
N LYS A 48 -10.92 -13.65 -4.20
CA LYS A 48 -9.68 -14.39 -4.49
C LYS A 48 -9.07 -13.98 -5.83
N LYS A 49 -9.91 -13.85 -6.87
CA LYS A 49 -9.48 -13.39 -8.19
C LYS A 49 -9.00 -11.95 -8.16
N TYR A 50 -9.77 -11.06 -7.51
CA TYR A 50 -9.42 -9.65 -7.35
C TYR A 50 -8.07 -9.47 -6.65
N LEU A 51 -7.83 -10.18 -5.54
CA LEU A 51 -6.54 -10.17 -4.84
C LEU A 51 -5.39 -10.56 -5.78
N GLN A 52 -5.55 -11.63 -6.56
CA GLN A 52 -4.51 -12.07 -7.49
C GLN A 52 -4.23 -10.99 -8.56
N GLU A 53 -5.26 -10.41 -9.15
CA GLU A 53 -5.11 -9.39 -10.20
C GLU A 53 -4.45 -8.11 -9.67
N VAL A 54 -4.90 -7.62 -8.51
CA VAL A 54 -4.30 -6.44 -7.86
C VAL A 54 -2.85 -6.70 -7.47
N ALA A 55 -2.55 -7.88 -6.91
CA ALA A 55 -1.16 -8.24 -6.57
C ALA A 55 -0.25 -8.23 -7.81
N LEU A 56 -0.73 -8.77 -8.94
CA LEU A 56 0.00 -8.76 -10.20
C LEU A 56 0.22 -7.36 -10.77
N GLN A 57 -0.78 -6.46 -10.68
CA GLN A 57 -0.62 -5.06 -11.08
C GLN A 57 0.42 -4.32 -10.22
N ASN A 58 0.61 -4.75 -8.98
CA ASN A 58 1.48 -4.08 -8.02
C ASN A 58 2.88 -4.70 -7.91
N MET A 59 3.26 -5.62 -8.81
CA MET A 59 4.57 -6.31 -8.79
C MET A 59 5.77 -5.35 -8.86
N GLY A 60 5.63 -4.25 -9.62
CA GLY A 60 6.75 -3.33 -9.87
C GLY A 60 7.94 -4.07 -10.50
N ASN A 61 9.07 -4.07 -9.82
CA ASN A 61 10.29 -4.75 -10.26
C ASN A 61 10.43 -6.20 -9.75
N ILE A 62 9.47 -6.68 -8.96
CA ILE A 62 9.46 -8.06 -8.49
C ILE A 62 9.13 -8.98 -9.66
N THR A 63 9.88 -10.07 -9.79
CA THR A 63 9.68 -11.08 -10.84
C THR A 63 9.19 -12.42 -10.27
N ASN A 64 9.37 -12.63 -8.96
CA ASN A 64 8.87 -13.81 -8.28
C ASN A 64 7.35 -13.73 -8.12
N SER A 65 6.66 -14.87 -8.17
CA SER A 65 5.24 -14.92 -7.87
C SER A 65 4.94 -14.37 -6.46
N PRO A 66 3.91 -13.54 -6.29
CA PRO A 66 3.59 -12.95 -5.00
C PRO A 66 3.04 -14.01 -4.04
N PHE A 67 3.38 -13.87 -2.75
CA PHE A 67 2.75 -14.66 -1.69
C PHE A 67 1.43 -14.00 -1.30
N LEU A 68 0.33 -14.67 -1.62
CA LEU A 68 -1.02 -14.16 -1.39
C LEU A 68 -1.55 -14.62 -0.02
N TYR A 69 -1.93 -13.67 0.83
CA TYR A 69 -2.62 -13.91 2.08
C TYR A 69 -4.05 -13.40 1.98
N TYR A 70 -4.99 -14.34 2.04
CA TYR A 70 -6.41 -14.10 1.85
C TYR A 70 -7.20 -14.50 3.10
N LEU A 71 -8.24 -13.73 3.40
CA LEU A 71 -9.29 -14.13 4.35
C LEU A 71 -10.62 -14.19 3.59
N PRO A 72 -11.45 -15.23 3.81
CA PRO A 72 -12.81 -15.26 3.27
C PRO A 72 -13.67 -14.13 3.84
N PRO A 73 -14.87 -13.89 3.31
CA PRO A 73 -15.84 -12.99 3.93
C PRO A 73 -16.12 -13.35 5.38
N GLU A 74 -16.37 -12.35 6.23
CA GLU A 74 -16.72 -12.58 7.66
C GLU A 74 -18.04 -13.34 7.86
N SER A 75 -18.88 -13.42 6.82
CA SER A 75 -20.10 -14.21 6.80
C SER A 75 -19.86 -15.72 6.64
N ASP A 76 -18.64 -16.13 6.30
CA ASP A 76 -18.25 -17.55 6.26
C ASP A 76 -18.35 -18.17 7.66
N ALA A 77 -19.05 -19.31 7.77
CA ALA A 77 -19.31 -19.96 9.06
C ALA A 77 -18.03 -20.38 9.80
N ASP A 78 -16.94 -20.64 9.06
CA ASP A 78 -15.65 -21.03 9.60
C ASP A 78 -14.65 -19.87 9.63
N PHE A 79 -15.10 -18.61 9.46
CA PHE A 79 -14.24 -17.44 9.34
C PHE A 79 -13.17 -17.39 10.43
N GLN A 80 -13.55 -17.57 11.70
CA GLN A 80 -12.60 -17.49 12.82
C GLN A 80 -11.50 -18.56 12.71
N ALA A 81 -11.86 -19.80 12.42
CA ALA A 81 -10.88 -20.88 12.27
C ALA A 81 -9.95 -20.65 11.08
N LYS A 82 -10.46 -20.09 9.98
CA LYS A 82 -9.66 -19.74 8.80
C LYS A 82 -8.75 -18.53 9.09
N TYR A 83 -9.23 -17.55 9.84
CA TYR A 83 -8.44 -16.42 10.32
C TYR A 83 -7.26 -16.88 11.17
N ASP A 84 -7.50 -17.71 12.20
CA ASP A 84 -6.46 -18.18 13.10
C ASP A 84 -5.36 -18.97 12.36
N ARG A 85 -5.76 -19.84 11.42
CA ARG A 85 -4.81 -20.57 10.57
C ARG A 85 -4.01 -19.63 9.66
N GLN A 86 -4.63 -18.60 9.12
CA GLN A 86 -3.94 -17.65 8.25
C GLN A 86 -2.95 -16.79 9.05
N VAL A 87 -3.31 -16.38 10.28
CA VAL A 87 -2.39 -15.71 11.21
C VAL A 87 -1.20 -16.62 11.52
N GLU A 88 -1.43 -17.89 11.87
CA GLU A 88 -0.36 -18.85 12.14
C GLU A 88 0.57 -19.05 10.94
N SER A 89 -0.01 -19.23 9.75
CA SER A 89 0.73 -19.42 8.49
C SER A 89 1.57 -18.19 8.14
N ALA A 90 0.99 -16.98 8.21
CA ALA A 90 1.69 -15.74 7.96
C ALA A 90 2.82 -15.51 8.98
N THR A 91 2.53 -15.67 10.27
CA THR A 91 3.52 -15.51 11.36
C THR A 91 4.68 -16.47 11.19
N THR A 92 4.39 -17.74 10.86
CA THR A 92 5.42 -18.76 10.66
C THR A 92 6.29 -18.45 9.45
N ALA A 93 5.69 -18.05 8.32
CA ALA A 93 6.43 -17.71 7.11
C ALA A 93 7.31 -16.46 7.30
N ILE A 94 6.74 -15.39 7.86
CA ILE A 94 7.45 -14.14 8.13
C ILE A 94 8.56 -14.35 9.16
N GLY A 95 8.31 -15.15 10.21
CA GLY A 95 9.31 -15.49 11.23
C GLY A 95 10.51 -16.27 10.70
N ARG A 96 10.41 -16.92 9.54
CA ARG A 96 11.54 -17.56 8.84
C ARG A 96 12.38 -16.57 8.02
N GLY A 97 11.95 -15.32 7.94
CA GLY A 97 12.56 -14.29 7.11
C GLY A 97 12.06 -14.34 5.67
N ILE A 98 11.79 -13.17 5.09
CA ILE A 98 11.38 -13.00 3.71
C ILE A 98 12.55 -12.41 2.93
N GLN A 99 12.94 -13.06 1.83
CA GLN A 99 14.09 -12.62 1.06
C GLN A 99 13.76 -11.37 0.22
N PRO A 100 14.72 -10.46 -0.02
CA PRO A 100 14.55 -9.35 -0.94
C PRO A 100 14.11 -9.82 -2.33
N GLY A 101 13.35 -8.98 -3.04
CA GLY A 101 12.78 -9.31 -4.35
C GLY A 101 11.53 -10.18 -4.27
N ASN A 102 10.93 -10.34 -3.08
CA ASN A 102 9.62 -10.99 -2.90
C ASN A 102 8.54 -9.99 -2.51
N MET A 103 7.30 -10.36 -2.83
CA MET A 103 6.09 -9.63 -2.45
C MET A 103 5.22 -10.46 -1.52
N LEU A 104 4.69 -9.84 -0.47
CA LEU A 104 3.54 -10.33 0.28
C LEU A 104 2.33 -9.46 -0.03
N ALA A 105 1.25 -10.04 -0.54
CA ALA A 105 0.00 -9.32 -0.80
C ALA A 105 -1.10 -9.82 0.14
N PHE A 106 -1.70 -8.89 0.88
CA PHE A 106 -2.74 -9.16 1.86
C PHE A 106 -4.05 -8.52 1.39
N GLY A 107 -5.12 -9.30 1.24
CA GLY A 107 -6.41 -8.75 0.83
C GLY A 107 -7.61 -9.60 1.18
N SER A 108 -8.73 -8.93 1.47
CA SER A 108 -10.01 -9.55 1.83
C SER A 108 -11.12 -8.49 1.86
N SER A 109 -12.36 -8.92 1.74
CA SER A 109 -13.53 -8.10 2.09
C SER A 109 -13.60 -7.81 3.61
N ALA A 110 -12.97 -8.62 4.44
CA ALA A 110 -12.81 -8.46 5.89
C ALA A 110 -11.62 -7.54 6.22
N SER A 111 -11.63 -6.31 5.70
CA SER A 111 -10.49 -5.37 5.73
C SER A 111 -9.85 -5.20 7.12
N ALA A 112 -10.68 -4.95 8.14
CA ALA A 112 -10.20 -4.71 9.50
C ALA A 112 -9.51 -5.95 10.09
N LYS A 113 -10.08 -7.14 9.84
CA LYS A 113 -9.50 -8.43 10.22
C LYS A 113 -8.21 -8.71 9.47
N MET A 114 -8.10 -8.36 8.19
CA MET A 114 -6.85 -8.49 7.46
C MET A 114 -5.75 -7.61 8.07
N ALA A 115 -6.08 -6.39 8.49
CA ALA A 115 -5.14 -5.53 9.16
C ALA A 115 -4.76 -6.03 10.57
N ASP A 116 -5.66 -6.70 11.30
CA ASP A 116 -5.34 -7.41 12.55
C ASP A 116 -4.38 -8.58 12.32
N LEU A 117 -4.59 -9.33 11.23
CA LEU A 117 -3.70 -10.41 10.82
C LEU A 117 -2.30 -9.90 10.52
N ILE A 118 -2.18 -8.79 9.78
CA ILE A 118 -0.89 -8.16 9.49
C ILE A 118 -0.22 -7.72 10.79
N ALA A 119 -0.95 -7.05 11.69
CA ALA A 119 -0.40 -6.64 12.99
C ALA A 119 0.15 -7.83 13.79
N ALA A 120 -0.58 -8.94 13.83
CA ALA A 120 -0.14 -10.16 14.52
C ALA A 120 1.09 -10.80 13.87
N ALA A 121 1.07 -10.95 12.54
CA ALA A 121 2.12 -11.65 11.81
C ALA A 121 3.46 -10.89 11.80
N PHE A 122 3.42 -9.57 11.86
CA PHE A 122 4.61 -8.72 11.87
C PHE A 122 5.06 -8.29 13.27
N ALA A 123 4.35 -8.67 14.35
CA ALA A 123 4.61 -8.21 15.71
C ALA A 123 6.03 -8.48 16.23
N LYS A 124 6.73 -9.47 15.66
CA LYS A 124 8.08 -9.89 16.05
C LYS A 124 9.13 -9.64 14.96
N VAL A 125 8.79 -8.88 13.92
CA VAL A 125 9.75 -8.56 12.86
C VAL A 125 10.66 -7.46 13.35
N GLU A 126 11.95 -7.76 13.38
CA GLU A 126 12.97 -6.79 13.78
C GLU A 126 13.12 -5.67 12.73
N PRO A 127 13.45 -4.45 13.15
CA PRO A 127 13.58 -3.33 12.22
C PRO A 127 14.57 -3.59 11.09
N ASN A 128 14.26 -3.08 9.89
CA ASN A 128 15.11 -3.14 8.70
C ASN A 128 15.47 -4.54 8.17
N THR A 129 14.86 -5.61 8.67
CA THR A 129 15.12 -6.99 8.21
C THR A 129 14.44 -7.36 6.89
N MET A 130 13.49 -6.54 6.43
CA MET A 130 12.70 -6.78 5.22
C MET A 130 13.00 -5.79 4.07
N LYS A 131 14.20 -5.20 4.05
CA LYS A 131 14.62 -4.31 2.97
C LYS A 131 14.55 -5.02 1.61
N GLY A 132 13.93 -4.37 0.63
CA GLY A 132 13.74 -4.94 -0.71
C GLY A 132 12.60 -5.97 -0.78
N VAL A 133 11.84 -6.18 0.30
CA VAL A 133 10.55 -6.87 0.28
C VAL A 133 9.46 -5.83 0.04
N ARG A 134 8.44 -6.19 -0.75
CA ARG A 134 7.23 -5.39 -0.92
C ARG A 134 6.07 -6.00 -0.15
N VAL A 135 5.32 -5.17 0.57
CA VAL A 135 4.09 -5.56 1.26
C VAL A 135 2.95 -4.74 0.67
N VAL A 136 2.00 -5.43 0.03
CA VAL A 136 0.81 -4.81 -0.56
C VAL A 136 -0.38 -5.11 0.35
N TYR A 137 -1.05 -4.05 0.81
CA TYR A 137 -2.31 -4.15 1.53
C TYR A 137 -3.46 -3.71 0.64
N ILE A 138 -4.44 -4.59 0.46
CA ILE A 138 -5.61 -4.39 -0.40
C ILE A 138 -6.85 -4.42 0.48
N GLY A 139 -7.45 -3.25 0.72
CA GLY A 139 -8.52 -3.13 1.70
C GLY A 139 -9.05 -1.71 1.84
N SER A 140 -9.62 -1.41 3.01
CA SER A 140 -10.19 -0.10 3.31
C SER A 140 -9.11 0.93 3.61
N ALA A 141 -9.32 2.16 3.13
CA ALA A 141 -8.47 3.30 3.47
C ALA A 141 -8.44 3.59 4.99
N ALA A 142 -9.50 3.21 5.71
CA ALA A 142 -9.58 3.40 7.17
C ALA A 142 -8.52 2.59 7.94
N ASP A 143 -8.06 1.47 7.39
CA ASP A 143 -7.09 0.58 8.04
C ASP A 143 -5.65 0.83 7.60
N SER A 144 -5.44 1.51 6.46
CA SER A 144 -4.13 1.64 5.82
C SER A 144 -3.07 2.28 6.71
N ALA A 145 -3.42 3.37 7.43
CA ALA A 145 -2.47 4.05 8.31
C ALA A 145 -1.97 3.14 9.45
N ARG A 146 -2.87 2.31 10.00
CA ARG A 146 -2.52 1.33 11.02
C ARG A 146 -1.61 0.25 10.45
N VAL A 147 -1.92 -0.30 9.28
CA VAL A 147 -1.06 -1.29 8.62
C VAL A 147 0.31 -0.71 8.31
N GLN A 148 0.37 0.50 7.74
CA GLN A 148 1.63 1.18 7.42
C GLN A 148 2.53 1.33 8.65
N SER A 149 1.97 1.67 9.81
CA SER A 149 2.73 1.84 11.06
C SER A 149 3.40 0.54 11.55
N VAL A 150 2.82 -0.62 11.22
CA VAL A 150 3.39 -1.94 11.52
C VAL A 150 4.49 -2.29 10.51
N ILE A 151 4.28 -1.99 9.23
CA ILE A 151 5.18 -2.42 8.15
C ILE A 151 6.42 -1.54 8.04
N GLN A 152 6.28 -0.21 8.16
CA GLN A 152 7.40 0.71 7.90
C GLN A 152 8.67 0.43 8.71
N PRO A 153 8.62 0.09 10.02
CA PRO A 153 9.82 -0.22 10.80
C PRO A 153 10.64 -1.38 10.24
N THR A 154 10.00 -2.34 9.56
CA THR A 154 10.66 -3.53 8.98
C THR A 154 11.59 -3.19 7.81
N GLY A 155 11.44 -2.00 7.22
CA GLY A 155 12.16 -1.56 6.02
C GLY A 155 11.59 -2.10 4.71
N ALA A 156 10.47 -2.82 4.75
CA ALA A 156 9.74 -3.21 3.54
C ALA A 156 9.10 -2.00 2.86
N GLU A 157 8.94 -2.08 1.54
CA GLU A 157 8.14 -1.13 0.77
C GLU A 157 6.66 -1.41 1.02
N TYR A 158 5.93 -0.44 1.57
CA TYR A 158 4.50 -0.54 1.81
C TYR A 158 3.72 0.06 0.64
N ILE A 159 2.81 -0.72 0.06
CA ILE A 159 1.88 -0.30 -0.98
C ILE A 159 0.46 -0.49 -0.45
N PHE A 160 -0.34 0.58 -0.49
CA PHE A 160 -1.76 0.51 -0.20
C PHE A 160 -2.57 0.57 -1.49
N VAL A 161 -3.51 -0.35 -1.63
CA VAL A 161 -4.54 -0.33 -2.68
C VAL A 161 -5.90 -0.31 -2.01
N GLU A 162 -6.67 0.75 -2.26
CA GLU A 162 -8.03 0.84 -1.76
C GLU A 162 -8.94 -0.11 -2.55
N ALA A 163 -9.66 -0.98 -1.86
CA ALA A 163 -10.68 -1.82 -2.48
C ALA A 163 -11.96 -0.99 -2.71
N LYS A 164 -12.28 -0.71 -3.98
CA LYS A 164 -13.42 0.11 -4.41
C LYS A 164 -14.28 -0.58 -5.44
#